data_AF-A0A2I7N4C4-F1
#
_entry.id   AF-A0A2I7N4C4-F1
#
_cell.length_a   1.000
_cell.length_b   1.000
_cell.length_c   1.000
_cell.angle_alpha   90.00
_cell.angle_beta   90.00
_cell.angle_gamma   90.00
#
_symmetry.space_group_name_H-M   'P 1'
#
loop_
_entity.id
_entity.type
_entity.pdbx_description
1 polymer ?
#
loop_
_entity_poly.entity_id
_entity_poly.type
_entity_poly.pdbx_seq_one_letter_code
_entity_poly.pdbx_strand_id
1 'polypeptide(L)'
;MKKIALLIAAITGTISSSYACTTILVGKNASSDGSILIARNEDGESGNAAVRFMYHPPRKTGYLYKNVEENQFTYQMPDNLMGYTGSPDWQTNNSTFEEAGFNDLGVGISATETIFSNPQTLKVDPYVESTGIVEEAIPTILLPQMKSAREGVLMLGQLIESYGSGEGFGIAFVDKDEAWYLENAGGHQWLAVRLPEDGYFVSANQSRLGTVDLSDTQNYLSSPNLISFAEQNGLYNPKKDGAFNFHKVYGQNNDNDKEYNYPRVKYLQNSFTKSTLNYPVKDGDFPVFLKPDHKLSVADVESALSSYYQGTEQDPYTSQNPKATKRPISVYRTQQSHVLQVRDNLPMPIANVEYLNLGMTATGIYVPFYQGATIPEEYKIATDKADNISAYWKFRRLQMLVMQNFPRYAPTVQQSYTLLSQQIADNQKQFEAEYVKLYAKHPKKAQKLLDDFTKNTLDAVYDVTDQLTNQILTDQSTNVGKLYEFHGA
;
A
#
# COMPACT_ATOMS: atom_id res chain seq x y z
N MET A 1 58.17 25.28 -13.24
CA MET A 1 57.02 25.39 -12.32
C MET A 1 56.02 24.30 -12.68
N LYS A 2 55.95 23.24 -11.88
CA LYS A 2 55.03 22.10 -12.04
C LYS A 2 53.63 22.56 -11.63
N LYS A 3 52.63 22.49 -12.52
CA LYS A 3 51.22 22.63 -12.14
C LYS A 3 50.68 21.24 -11.83
N ILE A 4 50.43 21.00 -10.55
CA ILE A 4 49.74 19.84 -10.01
C ILE A 4 48.25 20.06 -10.27
N ALA A 5 47.62 19.19 -11.06
CA ALA A 5 46.17 19.09 -11.13
C ALA A 5 45.70 18.12 -10.03
N LEU A 6 45.02 18.64 -9.01
CA LEU A 6 44.29 17.83 -8.04
C LEU A 6 43.04 17.30 -8.73
N LEU A 7 42.96 15.99 -8.97
CA LEU A 7 41.70 15.29 -9.18
C LEU A 7 41.05 15.10 -7.82
N ILE A 8 39.95 15.81 -7.55
CA ILE A 8 39.03 15.49 -6.47
C ILE A 8 38.07 14.44 -7.04
N ALA A 9 38.29 13.17 -6.71
CA ALA A 9 37.30 12.13 -6.91
C ALA A 9 36.18 12.35 -5.89
N ALA A 10 35.08 12.96 -6.32
CA ALA A 10 33.85 12.97 -5.56
C ALA A 10 33.30 11.53 -5.57
N ILE A 11 33.43 10.83 -4.44
CA ILE A 11 32.66 9.61 -4.18
C ILE A 11 31.23 10.08 -3.94
N THR A 12 30.46 10.20 -5.02
CA THR A 12 29.00 10.27 -4.92
C THR A 12 28.53 8.87 -4.57
N GLY A 13 28.41 8.59 -3.28
CA GLY A 13 27.58 7.48 -2.82
C GLY A 13 26.18 7.75 -3.34
N THR A 14 25.74 7.00 -4.34
CA THR A 14 24.34 6.91 -4.72
C THR A 14 23.62 6.35 -3.50
N ILE A 15 22.91 7.21 -2.77
CA ILE A 15 21.90 6.77 -1.83
C ILE A 15 20.80 6.20 -2.73
N SER A 16 20.80 4.88 -2.90
CA SER A 16 19.70 4.18 -3.56
C SER A 16 18.45 4.41 -2.71
N SER A 17 17.60 5.36 -3.09
CA SER A 17 16.28 5.52 -2.48
C SER A 17 15.44 4.35 -2.97
N SER A 18 15.14 3.38 -2.09
CA SER A 18 14.25 2.27 -2.45
C SER A 18 12.79 2.63 -2.18
N TYR A 19 11.90 2.12 -3.04
CA TYR A 19 10.49 1.88 -2.72
C TYR A 19 10.39 1.19 -1.37
N ALA A 20 9.43 1.63 -0.54
CA ALA A 20 9.38 1.13 0.83
C ALA A 20 8.01 1.16 1.46
N CYS A 21 7.12 0.28 1.03
CA CYS A 21 5.75 0.27 1.48
C CYS A 21 5.59 -0.20 2.95
N THR A 22 4.38 -0.06 3.49
CA THR A 22 3.99 -0.72 4.74
C THR A 22 2.62 -1.34 4.55
N THR A 23 2.48 -2.63 4.83
CA THR A 23 1.25 -3.40 4.59
C THR A 23 0.59 -3.83 5.90
N ILE A 24 -0.74 -3.70 5.98
CA ILE A 24 -1.57 -4.16 7.09
C ILE A 24 -2.74 -4.97 6.51
N LEU A 25 -2.92 -6.20 6.98
CA LEU A 25 -4.06 -7.05 6.59
C LEU A 25 -4.85 -7.45 7.83
N VAL A 26 -6.18 -7.46 7.76
CA VAL A 26 -7.07 -7.81 8.87
C VAL A 26 -8.11 -8.81 8.41
N GLY A 27 -8.17 -9.97 9.08
CA GLY A 27 -9.17 -11.00 8.82
C GLY A 27 -10.57 -10.60 9.28
N LYS A 28 -11.60 -11.22 8.70
CA LYS A 28 -13.01 -10.87 8.95
C LYS A 28 -13.47 -10.96 10.41
N ASN A 29 -12.94 -11.90 11.20
CA ASN A 29 -13.26 -12.02 12.62
C ASN A 29 -12.38 -11.10 13.50
N ALA A 30 -11.29 -10.57 12.95
CA ALA A 30 -10.45 -9.54 13.57
C ALA A 30 -10.95 -8.12 13.32
N SER A 31 -11.79 -7.89 12.30
CA SER A 31 -12.37 -6.58 12.02
C SER A 31 -13.65 -6.32 12.84
N SER A 32 -13.92 -5.04 13.07
CA SER A 32 -15.03 -4.55 13.90
C SER A 32 -16.41 -4.75 13.26
N ASP A 33 -16.48 -4.80 11.93
CA ASP A 33 -17.72 -4.92 11.16
C ASP A 33 -17.85 -6.24 10.39
N GLY A 34 -16.89 -7.15 10.52
CA GLY A 34 -16.91 -8.44 9.80
C GLY A 34 -16.28 -8.38 8.41
N SER A 35 -15.74 -7.24 7.98
CA SER A 35 -15.06 -7.09 6.68
C SER A 35 -13.64 -7.66 6.68
N ILE A 36 -13.13 -7.99 5.50
CA ILE A 36 -11.69 -8.22 5.29
C ILE A 36 -11.06 -6.89 4.88
N LEU A 37 -9.93 -6.53 5.48
CA LEU A 37 -9.18 -5.31 5.17
C LEU A 37 -7.81 -5.66 4.61
N ILE A 38 -7.47 -5.11 3.44
CA ILE A 38 -6.12 -5.10 2.87
C ILE A 38 -5.68 -3.66 2.72
N ALA A 39 -4.56 -3.27 3.32
CA ALA A 39 -4.13 -1.89 3.30
C ALA A 39 -2.62 -1.75 3.10
N ARG A 40 -2.21 -0.69 2.39
CA ARG A 40 -0.80 -0.41 2.12
C ARG A 40 -0.56 1.10 1.99
N ASN A 41 0.59 1.56 2.49
CA ASN A 41 1.21 2.81 2.02
C ASN A 41 2.10 2.47 0.83
N GLU A 42 1.85 3.11 -0.31
CA GLU A 42 2.75 3.06 -1.45
C GLU A 42 3.72 4.24 -1.37
N ASP A 43 4.99 3.91 -1.15
CA ASP A 43 6.04 4.90 -0.90
C ASP A 43 7.06 4.88 -2.04
N GLY A 44 6.96 5.88 -2.92
CA GLY A 44 7.83 6.04 -4.09
C GLY A 44 9.20 6.63 -3.78
N GLU A 45 10.07 6.70 -4.78
CA GLU A 45 11.43 7.26 -4.67
C GLU A 45 11.45 8.79 -4.54
N SER A 46 10.41 9.46 -5.04
CA SER A 46 10.32 10.92 -5.07
C SER A 46 9.03 11.44 -4.46
N GLY A 47 9.06 12.67 -3.94
CA GLY A 47 7.85 13.36 -3.48
C GLY A 47 6.95 13.88 -4.60
N ASN A 48 7.32 13.71 -5.87
CA ASN A 48 6.62 14.26 -7.04
C ASN A 48 6.31 13.17 -8.07
N ALA A 49 6.04 11.95 -7.60
CA ALA A 49 5.50 10.88 -8.43
C ALA A 49 3.98 10.86 -8.17
N ALA A 50 3.24 11.35 -9.16
CA ALA A 50 1.80 11.48 -9.06
C ALA A 50 1.11 10.19 -9.50
N VAL A 51 0.29 9.65 -8.61
CA VAL A 51 -0.62 8.55 -8.93
C VAL A 51 -1.97 9.11 -9.37
N ARG A 52 -2.59 8.41 -10.31
CA ARG A 52 -3.99 8.64 -10.72
C ARG A 52 -4.88 7.61 -10.04
N PHE A 53 -6.18 7.76 -10.15
CA PHE A 53 -7.14 6.72 -9.77
C PHE A 53 -8.24 6.67 -10.83
N MET A 54 -8.54 5.48 -11.36
CA MET A 54 -9.48 5.33 -12.45
C MET A 54 -10.07 3.93 -12.57
N TYR A 55 -11.11 3.84 -13.41
CA TYR A 55 -11.73 2.58 -13.82
C TYR A 55 -11.35 2.29 -15.26
N HIS A 56 -10.79 1.11 -15.48
CA HIS A 56 -10.51 0.53 -16.78
C HIS A 56 -11.70 -0.31 -17.23
N PRO A 57 -12.34 0.02 -18.37
CA PRO A 57 -13.50 -0.73 -18.84
C PRO A 57 -13.11 -2.13 -19.34
N PRO A 58 -14.05 -3.10 -19.31
CA PRO A 58 -13.81 -4.45 -19.81
C PRO A 58 -13.41 -4.45 -21.28
N ARG A 59 -12.54 -5.41 -21.66
CA ARG A 59 -12.05 -5.55 -23.04
C ARG A 59 -12.42 -6.89 -23.62
N LYS A 60 -13.05 -6.88 -24.79
CA LYS A 60 -13.46 -8.11 -25.49
C LYS A 60 -12.28 -8.87 -26.08
N THR A 61 -11.30 -8.16 -26.65
CA THR A 61 -10.16 -8.76 -27.34
C THR A 61 -8.90 -8.61 -26.49
N GLY A 62 -8.12 -9.69 -26.40
CA GLY A 62 -6.81 -9.70 -25.76
C GLY A 62 -5.80 -8.81 -26.48
N TYR A 63 -4.69 -8.54 -25.81
CA TYR A 63 -3.62 -7.68 -26.33
C TYR A 63 -2.27 -8.08 -25.73
N LEU A 64 -1.19 -7.66 -26.37
CA LEU A 64 0.15 -7.83 -25.81
C LEU A 64 0.40 -6.72 -24.78
N TYR A 65 0.39 -7.09 -23.51
CA TYR A 65 0.86 -6.25 -22.41
C TYR A 65 2.39 -6.07 -22.52
N LYS A 66 2.88 -4.86 -22.20
CA LYS A 66 4.29 -4.52 -22.13
C LYS A 66 4.50 -3.54 -20.99
N ASN A 67 5.54 -3.79 -20.19
CA ASN A 67 6.03 -2.79 -19.25
C ASN A 67 6.47 -1.52 -20.00
N VAL A 68 6.28 -0.39 -19.32
CA VAL A 68 6.60 0.96 -19.76
C VAL A 68 7.89 1.45 -19.09
N GLU A 69 8.10 1.14 -17.81
CA GLU A 69 9.15 1.79 -17.01
C GLU A 69 10.26 0.85 -16.52
N GLU A 70 9.91 -0.29 -15.93
CA GLU A 70 10.89 -1.04 -15.12
C GLU A 70 11.78 -1.96 -15.95
N ASN A 71 11.18 -2.78 -16.82
CA ASN A 71 11.92 -3.75 -17.62
C ASN A 71 11.22 -4.12 -18.93
N GLN A 72 11.69 -5.16 -19.63
CA GLN A 72 11.17 -5.57 -20.94
C GLN A 72 10.13 -6.71 -20.85
N PHE A 73 9.49 -6.89 -19.68
CA PHE A 73 8.48 -7.92 -19.51
C PHE A 73 7.29 -7.69 -20.44
N THR A 74 6.79 -8.79 -21.02
CA THR A 74 5.61 -8.78 -21.89
C THR A 74 4.74 -9.99 -21.59
N TYR A 75 3.44 -9.84 -21.72
CA TYR A 75 2.48 -10.91 -21.48
C TYR A 75 1.32 -10.84 -22.47
N GLN A 76 0.93 -11.98 -23.04
CA GLN A 76 -0.21 -12.04 -23.95
C GLN A 76 -1.51 -12.14 -23.13
N MET A 77 -2.21 -11.03 -22.99
CA MET A 77 -3.51 -11.00 -22.31
C MET A 77 -4.55 -11.78 -23.14
N PRO A 78 -5.42 -12.58 -22.50
CA PRO A 78 -6.47 -13.33 -23.18
C PRO A 78 -7.64 -12.42 -23.60
N ASP A 79 -8.56 -12.98 -24.39
CA ASP A 79 -9.85 -12.36 -24.69
C ASP A 79 -10.76 -12.30 -23.45
N ASN A 80 -11.77 -11.42 -23.48
CA ASN A 80 -12.82 -11.27 -22.46
C ASN A 80 -12.30 -10.88 -21.06
N LEU A 81 -11.53 -9.80 -21.02
CA LEU A 81 -11.03 -9.17 -19.80
C LEU A 81 -12.12 -8.37 -19.08
N MET A 82 -12.18 -8.49 -17.76
CA MET A 82 -13.06 -7.71 -16.89
C MET A 82 -12.59 -6.26 -16.77
N GLY A 83 -13.51 -5.36 -16.42
CA GLY A 83 -13.13 -4.03 -15.95
C GLY A 83 -12.60 -4.08 -14.53
N TYR A 84 -11.86 -3.05 -14.15
CA TYR A 84 -11.23 -2.95 -12.83
C TYR A 84 -10.88 -1.51 -12.47
N THR A 85 -10.81 -1.20 -11.18
CA THR A 85 -10.19 0.04 -10.69
C THR A 85 -8.70 -0.16 -10.50
N GLY A 86 -7.96 0.93 -10.65
CA GLY A 86 -6.51 0.97 -10.47
C GLY A 86 -6.02 2.39 -10.25
N SER A 87 -4.84 2.49 -9.66
CA SER A 87 -4.15 3.74 -9.36
C SER A 87 -2.85 3.91 -10.16
N PRO A 88 -2.91 3.98 -11.50
CA PRO A 88 -1.71 3.96 -12.35
C PRO A 88 -0.84 5.20 -12.13
N ASP A 89 0.47 4.97 -12.20
CA ASP A 89 1.45 6.05 -12.25
C ASP A 89 1.21 6.96 -13.47
N TRP A 90 1.38 8.28 -13.27
CA TRP A 90 1.10 9.25 -14.33
C TRP A 90 1.96 9.04 -15.59
N GLN A 91 3.16 8.47 -15.43
CA GLN A 91 4.17 8.24 -16.48
C GLN A 91 3.78 7.10 -17.42
N THR A 92 3.00 6.14 -16.93
CA THR A 92 2.56 4.96 -17.69
C THR A 92 1.45 5.29 -18.69
N ASN A 93 0.97 6.54 -18.69
CA ASN A 93 -0.19 6.97 -19.48
C ASN A 93 -1.40 6.06 -19.26
N ASN A 94 -1.66 5.73 -17.98
CA ASN A 94 -2.79 4.91 -17.53
C ASN A 94 -2.76 3.47 -18.04
N SER A 95 -1.58 2.84 -18.08
CA SER A 95 -1.47 1.49 -18.65
C SER A 95 -0.81 0.44 -17.77
N THR A 96 -0.08 0.85 -16.74
CA THR A 96 0.66 -0.02 -15.81
C THR A 96 0.75 0.64 -14.42
N PHE A 97 1.34 -0.05 -13.43
CA PHE A 97 1.45 0.41 -12.03
C PHE A 97 0.11 0.69 -11.36
N GLU A 98 -0.87 -0.20 -11.52
CA GLU A 98 -2.21 0.06 -10.97
C GLU A 98 -2.25 0.02 -9.43
N GLU A 99 -1.18 -0.43 -8.75
CA GLU A 99 -1.00 -0.51 -7.30
C GLU A 99 -2.03 -1.33 -6.52
N ALA A 100 -3.28 -0.92 -6.54
CA ALA A 100 -4.39 -1.58 -5.89
C ALA A 100 -5.71 -1.28 -6.60
N GLY A 101 -6.69 -2.17 -6.37
CA GLY A 101 -8.05 -1.95 -6.82
C GLY A 101 -8.88 -3.23 -6.82
N PHE A 102 -10.09 -3.12 -7.35
CA PHE A 102 -11.04 -4.22 -7.50
C PHE A 102 -11.41 -4.43 -8.96
N ASN A 103 -11.57 -5.69 -9.36
CA ASN A 103 -12.19 -6.01 -10.64
C ASN A 103 -13.73 -6.05 -10.56
N ASP A 104 -14.41 -6.14 -11.70
CA ASP A 104 -15.88 -6.21 -11.81
C ASP A 104 -16.54 -7.36 -11.04
N LEU A 105 -15.78 -8.35 -10.52
CA LEU A 105 -16.30 -9.41 -9.64
C LEU A 105 -16.13 -9.12 -8.15
N GLY A 106 -15.44 -8.02 -7.82
CA GLY A 106 -15.15 -7.63 -6.44
C GLY A 106 -13.93 -8.34 -5.86
N VAL A 107 -13.05 -8.88 -6.70
CA VAL A 107 -11.76 -9.44 -6.28
C VAL A 107 -10.74 -8.31 -6.31
N GLY A 108 -10.03 -8.13 -5.19
CA GLY A 108 -9.07 -7.05 -4.99
C GLY A 108 -7.63 -7.53 -4.93
N ILE A 109 -6.72 -6.64 -5.33
CA ILE A 109 -5.27 -6.80 -5.23
C ILE A 109 -4.68 -5.56 -4.57
N SER A 110 -3.62 -5.73 -3.79
CA SER A 110 -2.65 -4.68 -3.45
C SER A 110 -1.25 -5.21 -3.73
N ALA A 111 -0.55 -4.60 -4.69
CA ALA A 111 0.79 -4.95 -5.13
C ALA A 111 1.61 -3.67 -5.31
N THR A 112 2.79 -3.52 -4.73
CA THR A 112 3.55 -4.48 -3.91
C THR A 112 4.07 -3.91 -2.61
N GLU A 113 4.39 -4.82 -1.68
CA GLU A 113 5.34 -4.59 -0.61
C GLU A 113 6.72 -5.06 -1.05
N THR A 114 7.63 -4.16 -1.41
CA THR A 114 8.99 -4.56 -1.81
C THR A 114 9.67 -5.32 -0.67
N ILE A 115 10.13 -6.55 -0.92
CA ILE A 115 10.88 -7.38 0.04
C ILE A 115 12.17 -7.90 -0.63
N PHE A 116 13.05 -8.53 0.14
CA PHE A 116 14.36 -8.92 -0.36
C PHE A 116 14.67 -10.38 -0.03
N SER A 117 15.14 -11.11 -1.04
CA SER A 117 15.76 -12.42 -0.88
C SER A 117 17.19 -12.27 -0.36
N ASN A 118 17.68 -13.24 0.42
CA ASN A 118 19.05 -13.23 0.89
C ASN A 118 20.07 -13.55 -0.22
N PRO A 119 21.35 -13.17 -0.05
CA PRO A 119 22.38 -13.42 -1.06
C PRO A 119 22.62 -14.90 -1.42
N GLN A 120 22.33 -15.84 -0.51
CA GLN A 120 22.50 -17.27 -0.81
C GLN A 120 21.43 -17.77 -1.77
N THR A 121 20.19 -17.29 -1.60
CA THR A 121 19.07 -17.56 -2.50
C THR A 121 19.36 -16.98 -3.88
N LEU A 122 19.72 -15.69 -3.96
CA LEU A 122 20.02 -15.01 -5.22
C LEU A 122 21.23 -15.59 -5.97
N LYS A 123 22.11 -16.32 -5.29
CA LYS A 123 23.22 -17.02 -5.94
C LYS A 123 22.77 -18.22 -6.77
N VAL A 124 21.71 -18.90 -6.36
CA VAL A 124 21.21 -20.13 -7.00
C VAL A 124 19.94 -19.90 -7.82
N ASP A 125 19.19 -18.84 -7.53
CA ASP A 125 18.01 -18.39 -8.25
C ASP A 125 17.96 -16.85 -8.28
N PRO A 126 18.82 -16.20 -9.09
CA PRO A 126 18.84 -14.75 -9.21
C PRO A 126 17.53 -14.23 -9.82
N TYR A 127 17.20 -12.97 -9.52
CA TYR A 127 16.09 -12.29 -10.20
C TYR A 127 16.31 -12.23 -11.71
N VAL A 128 15.20 -12.34 -12.45
CA VAL A 128 15.18 -12.19 -13.92
C VAL A 128 14.98 -10.71 -14.24
N GLU A 129 15.97 -9.87 -13.93
CA GLU A 129 15.84 -8.40 -13.94
C GLU A 129 15.32 -7.84 -15.28
N SER A 130 15.78 -8.38 -16.42
CA SER A 130 15.44 -7.84 -17.73
C SER A 130 14.00 -8.13 -18.20
N THR A 131 13.43 -9.26 -17.79
CA THR A 131 12.21 -9.83 -18.41
C THR A 131 11.33 -10.60 -17.42
N GLY A 132 11.61 -10.55 -16.12
CA GLY A 132 10.78 -11.14 -15.09
C GLY A 132 9.61 -10.23 -14.72
N ILE A 133 8.59 -10.81 -14.11
CA ILE A 133 7.45 -10.04 -13.60
C ILE A 133 7.87 -9.15 -12.43
N VAL A 134 7.32 -7.94 -12.38
CA VAL A 134 7.62 -6.87 -11.41
C VAL A 134 6.32 -6.12 -11.06
N GLU A 135 6.36 -5.30 -10.02
CA GLU A 135 5.28 -4.47 -9.47
C GLU A 135 4.44 -3.81 -10.57
N GLU A 136 5.09 -3.20 -11.56
CA GLU A 136 4.46 -2.54 -12.69
C GLU A 136 3.36 -3.37 -13.36
N ALA A 137 3.59 -4.67 -13.53
CA ALA A 137 2.76 -5.56 -14.35
C ALA A 137 1.66 -6.29 -13.58
N ILE A 138 1.86 -6.48 -12.28
CA ILE A 138 1.12 -7.50 -11.53
C ILE A 138 -0.38 -7.15 -11.46
N PRO A 139 -0.79 -5.98 -10.96
CA PRO A 139 -2.20 -5.60 -10.96
C PRO A 139 -2.83 -5.61 -12.36
N THR A 140 -2.15 -5.02 -13.35
CA THR A 140 -2.67 -4.85 -14.72
C THR A 140 -2.95 -6.19 -15.40
N ILE A 141 -2.11 -7.21 -15.14
CA ILE A 141 -2.33 -8.55 -15.67
C ILE A 141 -3.41 -9.27 -14.88
N LEU A 142 -3.35 -9.24 -13.54
CA LEU A 142 -4.16 -10.15 -12.71
C LEU A 142 -5.61 -9.67 -12.53
N LEU A 143 -5.82 -8.38 -12.20
CA LEU A 143 -7.16 -7.81 -11.92
C LEU A 143 -8.19 -8.17 -12.99
N PRO A 144 -7.97 -7.95 -14.30
CA PRO A 144 -8.98 -8.23 -15.32
C PRO A 144 -9.25 -9.72 -15.56
N GLN A 145 -8.52 -10.63 -14.92
CA GLN A 145 -8.58 -12.08 -15.17
C GLN A 145 -9.04 -12.90 -13.95
N MET A 146 -8.61 -12.55 -12.73
CA MET A 146 -8.83 -13.36 -11.53
C MET A 146 -10.28 -13.34 -11.04
N LYS A 147 -10.86 -14.48 -10.65
CA LYS A 147 -12.26 -14.59 -10.17
C LYS A 147 -12.37 -14.91 -8.68
N SER A 148 -11.24 -15.12 -8.02
CA SER A 148 -11.10 -15.24 -6.56
C SER A 148 -9.69 -14.81 -6.14
N ALA A 149 -9.51 -14.49 -4.87
CA ALA A 149 -8.20 -14.19 -4.28
C ALA A 149 -7.22 -15.36 -4.48
N ARG A 150 -7.70 -16.59 -4.26
CA ARG A 150 -6.92 -17.82 -4.45
C ARG A 150 -6.52 -18.04 -5.91
N GLU A 151 -7.40 -17.73 -6.86
CA GLU A 151 -7.04 -17.76 -8.29
C GLU A 151 -5.98 -16.73 -8.63
N GLY A 152 -6.07 -15.50 -8.08
CA GLY A 152 -5.05 -14.47 -8.22
C GLY A 152 -3.67 -14.94 -7.73
N VAL A 153 -3.62 -15.59 -6.56
CA VAL A 153 -2.39 -16.22 -6.02
C VAL A 153 -1.82 -17.26 -6.98
N LEU A 154 -2.64 -18.17 -7.48
CA LEU A 154 -2.20 -19.25 -8.38
C LEU A 154 -1.74 -18.70 -9.73
N MET A 155 -2.43 -17.68 -10.27
CA MET A 155 -2.02 -17.00 -11.49
C MET A 155 -0.65 -16.34 -11.32
N LEU A 156 -0.45 -15.60 -10.23
CA LEU A 156 0.85 -14.98 -9.95
C LEU A 156 1.95 -16.03 -9.78
N GLY A 157 1.67 -17.09 -9.02
CA GLY A 157 2.61 -18.21 -8.84
C GLY A 157 3.05 -18.82 -10.17
N GLN A 158 2.11 -19.04 -11.10
CA GLN A 158 2.42 -19.52 -12.45
C GLN A 158 3.27 -18.53 -13.26
N LEU A 159 3.04 -17.23 -13.11
CA LEU A 159 3.85 -16.19 -13.76
C LEU A 159 5.28 -16.19 -13.23
N ILE A 160 5.45 -16.25 -11.90
CA ILE A 160 6.76 -16.37 -11.26
C ILE A 160 7.49 -17.62 -11.75
N GLU A 161 6.82 -18.78 -11.80
CA GLU A 161 7.42 -20.03 -12.27
C GLU A 161 7.80 -20.00 -13.76
N SER A 162 7.00 -19.33 -14.60
CA SER A 162 7.17 -19.37 -16.06
C SER A 162 8.12 -18.29 -16.59
N TYR A 163 8.10 -17.11 -15.98
CA TYR A 163 8.83 -15.92 -16.46
C TYR A 163 9.93 -15.47 -15.51
N GLY A 164 9.90 -15.95 -14.27
CA GLY A 164 10.69 -15.42 -13.17
C GLY A 164 10.17 -14.06 -12.69
N SER A 165 10.61 -13.64 -11.52
CA SER A 165 10.42 -12.29 -10.98
C SER A 165 11.66 -11.44 -11.21
N GLY A 166 11.46 -10.18 -11.61
CA GLY A 166 12.52 -9.20 -11.77
C GLY A 166 12.98 -8.56 -10.46
N GLU A 167 12.22 -8.76 -9.39
CA GLU A 167 12.44 -8.16 -8.07
C GLU A 167 11.86 -9.04 -6.94
N GLY A 168 11.96 -8.58 -5.69
CA GLY A 168 11.30 -9.19 -4.54
C GLY A 168 10.07 -8.40 -4.09
N PHE A 169 8.93 -9.06 -3.93
CA PHE A 169 7.65 -8.47 -3.56
C PHE A 169 6.80 -9.36 -2.64
N GLY A 170 5.97 -8.69 -1.84
CA GLY A 170 4.84 -9.22 -1.11
C GLY A 170 3.54 -8.67 -1.69
N ILE A 171 2.52 -9.51 -1.89
CA ILE A 171 1.26 -9.13 -2.57
C ILE A 171 0.08 -9.69 -1.83
N ALA A 172 -0.92 -8.84 -1.65
CA ALA A 172 -2.15 -9.20 -0.96
C ALA A 172 -3.33 -9.31 -1.94
N PHE A 173 -4.15 -10.34 -1.76
CA PHE A 173 -5.33 -10.63 -2.58
C PHE A 173 -6.55 -10.76 -1.66
N VAL A 174 -7.71 -10.25 -2.06
CA VAL A 174 -8.96 -10.38 -1.30
C VAL A 174 -10.15 -10.66 -2.19
N ASP A 175 -11.07 -11.49 -1.70
CA ASP A 175 -12.43 -11.57 -2.19
C ASP A 175 -13.40 -11.62 -1.00
N LYS A 176 -14.68 -11.88 -1.27
CA LYS A 176 -15.72 -11.91 -0.23
C LYS A 176 -15.52 -12.99 0.84
N ASP A 177 -14.72 -14.02 0.58
CA ASP A 177 -14.58 -15.19 1.46
C ASP A 177 -13.23 -15.20 2.20
N GLU A 178 -12.16 -14.74 1.55
CA GLU A 178 -10.80 -14.87 2.07
C GLU A 178 -9.83 -13.78 1.57
N ALA A 179 -8.72 -13.64 2.31
CA ALA A 179 -7.55 -12.91 1.86
C ALA A 179 -6.31 -13.80 1.90
N TRP A 180 -5.37 -13.52 1.00
CA TRP A 180 -4.11 -14.21 0.85
C TRP A 180 -2.96 -13.21 0.80
N TYR A 181 -1.80 -13.60 1.32
CA TYR A 181 -0.55 -12.86 1.18
C TYR A 181 0.52 -13.76 0.57
N LEU A 182 1.05 -13.37 -0.58
CA LEU A 182 2.11 -14.06 -1.32
C LEU A 182 3.43 -13.30 -1.13
N GLU A 183 4.51 -14.02 -0.85
CA GLU A 183 5.89 -13.53 -0.98
C GLU A 183 6.63 -14.39 -2.01
N ASN A 184 7.43 -13.76 -2.88
CA ASN A 184 8.37 -14.47 -3.73
C ASN A 184 9.76 -14.62 -3.05
N ALA A 185 10.57 -15.51 -3.59
CA ALA A 185 11.94 -15.78 -3.19
C ALA A 185 12.78 -16.13 -4.42
N GLY A 186 13.92 -15.45 -4.58
CA GLY A 186 14.72 -15.56 -5.80
C GLY A 186 13.92 -15.18 -7.04
N GLY A 187 14.33 -15.71 -8.19
CA GLY A 187 13.61 -15.52 -9.45
C GLY A 187 12.33 -16.36 -9.56
N HIS A 188 12.23 -17.55 -8.96
CA HIS A 188 11.20 -18.52 -9.34
C HIS A 188 10.50 -19.24 -8.18
N GLN A 189 10.86 -18.94 -6.92
CA GLN A 189 10.18 -19.51 -5.76
C GLN A 189 9.15 -18.56 -5.18
N TRP A 190 8.06 -19.09 -4.63
CA TRP A 190 7.02 -18.31 -3.97
C TRP A 190 6.26 -19.13 -2.93
N LEU A 191 5.69 -18.42 -1.96
CA LEU A 191 4.82 -18.95 -0.93
C LEU A 191 3.68 -17.96 -0.70
N ALA A 192 2.46 -18.46 -0.61
CA ALA A 192 1.31 -17.70 -0.19
C ALA A 192 0.59 -18.36 0.98
N VAL A 193 0.13 -17.51 1.90
CA VAL A 193 -0.60 -17.94 3.11
C VAL A 193 -1.95 -17.26 3.15
N ARG A 194 -3.00 -18.03 3.43
CA ARG A 194 -4.34 -17.50 3.70
C ARG A 194 -4.31 -16.76 5.04
N LEU A 195 -4.80 -15.54 5.06
CA LEU A 195 -4.90 -14.73 6.27
C LEU A 195 -5.84 -15.42 7.28
N PRO A 196 -5.42 -15.67 8.53
CA PRO A 196 -6.30 -16.20 9.56
C PRO A 196 -7.50 -15.28 9.79
N GLU A 197 -8.70 -15.85 9.91
CA GLU A 197 -9.92 -15.04 10.00
C GLU A 197 -9.93 -14.13 11.24
N ASP A 198 -9.38 -14.57 12.37
CA ASP A 198 -9.30 -13.77 13.62
C ASP A 198 -7.94 -13.12 13.85
N GLY A 199 -7.08 -13.10 12.82
CA GLY A 199 -5.75 -12.51 12.86
C GLY A 199 -5.61 -11.23 12.04
N TYR A 200 -4.50 -10.53 12.28
CA TYR A 200 -3.98 -9.49 11.43
C TYR A 200 -2.50 -9.78 11.07
N PHE A 201 -2.04 -9.15 10.01
CA PHE A 201 -0.67 -9.21 9.51
C PHE A 201 -0.12 -7.79 9.35
N VAL A 202 1.15 -7.60 9.65
CA VAL A 202 1.89 -6.37 9.38
C VAL A 202 3.20 -6.71 8.69
N SER A 203 3.45 -6.07 7.55
CA SER A 203 4.74 -6.09 6.87
C SER A 203 5.31 -4.70 6.70
N ALA A 204 6.63 -4.69 6.64
CA ALA A 204 7.45 -3.62 6.10
C ALA A 204 8.25 -4.22 4.92
N ASN A 205 9.39 -3.64 4.56
CA ASN A 205 10.17 -4.10 3.40
C ASN A 205 11.11 -5.26 3.72
N GLN A 206 10.55 -6.33 4.27
CA GLN A 206 11.23 -7.56 4.62
C GLN A 206 10.24 -8.72 4.47
N SER A 207 10.71 -9.87 3.96
CA SER A 207 9.94 -11.11 4.02
C SER A 207 9.54 -11.40 5.48
N ARG A 208 8.32 -11.90 5.69
CA ARG A 208 7.75 -12.19 7.01
C ARG A 208 7.24 -13.62 7.11
N LEU A 209 6.89 -14.28 6.00
CA LEU A 209 6.24 -15.60 6.05
C LEU A 209 7.18 -16.63 6.71
N GLY A 210 6.67 -17.27 7.77
CA GLY A 210 7.47 -18.07 8.68
C GLY A 210 7.45 -19.57 8.38
N THR A 211 7.25 -20.36 9.44
CA THR A 211 7.10 -21.82 9.33
C THR A 211 5.78 -22.17 8.65
N VAL A 212 5.82 -23.14 7.73
CA VAL A 212 4.67 -23.54 6.91
C VAL A 212 4.44 -25.04 6.93
N ASP A 213 3.18 -25.43 6.75
CA ASP A 213 2.76 -26.81 6.52
C ASP A 213 2.15 -26.94 5.12
N LEU A 214 2.96 -27.35 4.14
CA LEU A 214 2.52 -27.49 2.75
C LEU A 214 1.53 -28.66 2.53
N SER A 215 1.27 -29.48 3.56
CA SER A 215 0.17 -30.46 3.50
C SER A 215 -1.20 -29.80 3.67
N ASP A 216 -1.26 -28.64 4.32
CA ASP A 216 -2.45 -27.81 4.45
C ASP A 216 -2.63 -26.92 3.22
N THR A 217 -3.12 -27.53 2.14
CA THR A 217 -3.42 -26.85 0.88
C THR A 217 -4.59 -25.85 0.95
N GLN A 218 -5.29 -25.78 2.09
CA GLN A 218 -6.35 -24.80 2.30
C GLN A 218 -5.78 -23.45 2.73
N ASN A 219 -4.71 -23.46 3.53
CA ASN A 219 -4.09 -22.24 4.06
C ASN A 219 -2.73 -21.92 3.44
N TYR A 220 -2.12 -22.86 2.72
CA TYR A 220 -0.83 -22.67 2.07
C TYR A 220 -0.88 -23.02 0.58
N LEU A 221 -0.27 -22.16 -0.23
CA LEU A 221 0.02 -22.37 -1.64
C LEU A 221 1.48 -22.01 -1.88
N SER A 222 2.19 -22.74 -2.74
CA SER A 222 3.61 -22.46 -3.00
C SER A 222 4.05 -22.99 -4.36
N SER A 223 5.28 -22.64 -4.75
CA SER A 223 5.99 -23.36 -5.79
C SER A 223 5.99 -24.88 -5.52
N PRO A 224 5.76 -25.73 -6.54
CA PRO A 224 5.71 -27.18 -6.35
C PRO A 224 6.98 -27.80 -5.74
N ASN A 225 8.14 -27.17 -5.98
CA ASN A 225 9.44 -27.62 -5.50
C ASN A 225 10.02 -26.74 -4.38
N LEU A 226 9.21 -25.92 -3.69
CA LEU A 226 9.70 -24.92 -2.73
C LEU A 226 10.72 -25.45 -1.71
N ILE A 227 10.43 -26.58 -1.06
CA ILE A 227 11.34 -27.15 -0.03
C ILE A 227 12.47 -27.96 -0.69
N SER A 228 12.16 -28.77 -1.71
CA SER A 228 13.17 -29.61 -2.36
C SER A 228 14.22 -28.78 -3.11
N PHE A 229 13.85 -27.62 -3.65
CA PHE A 229 14.75 -26.62 -4.21
C PHE A 229 15.76 -26.12 -3.16
N ALA A 230 15.28 -25.75 -1.97
CA ALA A 230 16.14 -25.30 -0.88
C ALA A 230 17.12 -26.38 -0.44
N GLU A 231 16.66 -27.63 -0.32
CA GLU A 231 17.52 -28.77 0.06
C GLU A 231 18.60 -29.06 -0.98
N GLN A 232 18.23 -29.11 -2.27
CA GLN A 232 19.15 -29.42 -3.37
C GLN A 232 20.23 -28.36 -3.54
N ASN A 233 19.93 -27.10 -3.24
CA ASN A 233 20.85 -25.98 -3.34
C ASN A 233 21.59 -25.66 -2.02
N GLY A 234 21.38 -26.47 -0.98
CA GLY A 234 22.05 -26.31 0.32
C GLY A 234 21.60 -25.08 1.11
N LEU A 235 20.43 -24.51 0.81
CA LEU A 235 19.82 -23.39 1.54
C LEU A 235 19.12 -23.86 2.82
N TYR A 236 18.68 -25.13 2.85
CA TYR A 236 17.95 -25.73 3.97
C TYR A 236 18.38 -27.18 4.19
N ASN A 237 18.54 -27.57 5.45
CA ASN A 237 18.76 -28.96 5.84
C ASN A 237 17.82 -29.33 7.00
N PRO A 238 16.81 -30.19 6.78
CA PRO A 238 15.81 -30.52 7.80
C PRO A 238 16.40 -31.14 9.06
N LYS A 239 17.54 -31.85 8.96
CA LYS A 239 18.22 -32.45 10.13
C LYS A 239 18.91 -31.41 11.01
N LYS A 240 19.31 -30.26 10.44
CA LYS A 240 20.04 -29.20 11.12
C LYS A 240 19.11 -28.07 11.54
N ASP A 241 18.21 -27.67 10.65
CA ASP A 241 17.45 -26.43 10.75
C ASP A 241 16.03 -26.66 11.31
N GLY A 242 15.57 -27.92 11.40
CA GLY A 242 14.28 -28.27 11.96
C GLY A 242 13.15 -28.11 10.94
N ALA A 243 12.05 -27.46 11.33
CA ALA A 243 10.92 -27.20 10.44
C ALA A 243 11.28 -26.10 9.41
N PHE A 244 10.84 -26.28 8.17
CA PHE A 244 11.05 -25.31 7.11
C PHE A 244 10.41 -23.96 7.47
N ASN A 245 11.16 -22.87 7.34
CA ASN A 245 10.71 -21.50 7.61
C ASN A 245 11.12 -20.60 6.45
N PHE A 246 10.15 -20.06 5.71
CA PHE A 246 10.37 -19.37 4.45
C PHE A 246 11.27 -18.14 4.60
N HIS A 247 10.97 -17.26 5.56
CA HIS A 247 11.79 -16.08 5.86
C HIS A 247 13.23 -16.46 6.23
N LYS A 248 13.44 -17.46 7.09
CA LYS A 248 14.80 -17.87 7.51
C LYS A 248 15.61 -18.48 6.38
N VAL A 249 14.96 -19.21 5.47
CA VAL A 249 15.64 -19.87 4.34
C VAL A 249 15.91 -18.90 3.21
N TYR A 250 14.92 -18.08 2.83
CA TYR A 250 14.95 -17.27 1.62
C TYR A 250 15.06 -15.77 1.85
N GLY A 251 14.51 -15.25 2.96
CA GLY A 251 14.44 -13.82 3.23
C GLY A 251 15.78 -13.23 3.65
N GLN A 252 15.99 -11.96 3.29
CA GLN A 252 17.04 -11.13 3.83
C GLN A 252 16.71 -10.70 5.28
N ASN A 253 17.68 -10.80 6.16
CA ASN A 253 17.63 -10.25 7.52
C ASN A 253 19.01 -9.67 7.86
N ASN A 254 19.13 -8.34 7.87
CA ASN A 254 20.40 -7.64 8.07
C ASN A 254 20.27 -6.41 8.98
N ASP A 255 21.37 -5.70 9.21
CA ASP A 255 21.38 -4.55 10.13
C ASP A 255 20.50 -3.38 9.66
N ASN A 256 20.23 -3.24 8.36
CA ASN A 256 19.34 -2.20 7.85
C ASN A 256 17.90 -2.38 8.37
N ASP A 257 17.47 -3.63 8.58
CA ASP A 257 16.13 -3.93 9.09
C ASP A 257 15.88 -3.31 10.47
N LYS A 258 16.93 -3.18 11.31
CA LYS A 258 16.84 -2.61 12.67
C LYS A 258 16.47 -1.13 12.67
N GLU A 259 16.76 -0.42 11.60
CA GLU A 259 16.42 0.99 11.41
C GLU A 259 15.20 1.18 10.50
N TYR A 260 15.08 0.36 9.46
CA TYR A 260 14.12 0.59 8.37
C TYR A 260 12.80 -0.16 8.52
N ASN A 261 12.83 -1.40 9.03
CA ASN A 261 11.68 -2.31 8.98
C ASN A 261 11.14 -2.63 10.37
N TYR A 262 12.00 -3.07 11.29
CA TYR A 262 11.63 -3.48 12.64
C TYR A 262 10.89 -2.42 13.44
N PRO A 263 11.25 -1.12 13.37
CA PRO A 263 10.52 -0.10 14.11
C PRO A 263 9.05 0.01 13.68
N ARG A 264 8.76 -0.12 12.38
CA ARG A 264 7.38 -0.06 11.85
C ARG A 264 6.55 -1.25 12.30
N VAL A 265 7.07 -2.46 12.08
CA VAL A 265 6.40 -3.70 12.51
C VAL A 265 6.17 -3.69 14.01
N LYS A 266 7.18 -3.31 14.79
CA LYS A 266 7.08 -3.22 16.25
C LYS A 266 6.02 -2.21 16.69
N TYR A 267 6.03 -1.01 16.12
CA TYR A 267 5.09 0.04 16.51
C TYR A 267 3.66 -0.38 16.22
N LEU A 268 3.39 -0.89 15.02
CA LEU A 268 2.06 -1.33 14.61
C LEU A 268 1.57 -2.55 15.42
N GLN A 269 2.41 -3.55 15.64
CA GLN A 269 2.02 -4.68 16.49
C GLN A 269 1.73 -4.22 17.93
N ASN A 270 2.57 -3.36 18.50
CA ASN A 270 2.31 -2.79 19.83
C ASN A 270 0.99 -1.98 19.90
N SER A 271 0.60 -1.33 18.81
CA SER A 271 -0.67 -0.58 18.75
C SER A 271 -1.90 -1.50 18.75
N PHE A 272 -1.80 -2.69 18.17
CA PHE A 272 -2.93 -3.63 18.06
C PHE A 272 -2.94 -4.74 19.12
N THR A 273 -1.80 -5.05 19.73
CA THR A 273 -1.63 -6.18 20.67
C THR A 273 -0.89 -5.81 21.96
N LYS A 274 -1.02 -4.56 22.41
CA LYS A 274 -0.32 -4.08 23.63
C LYS A 274 -0.50 -4.99 24.85
N SER A 275 -1.67 -5.60 25.02
CA SER A 275 -2.01 -6.44 26.17
C SER A 275 -1.56 -7.90 26.03
N THR A 276 -1.35 -8.36 24.80
CA THR A 276 -1.08 -9.77 24.47
C THR A 276 0.35 -10.01 23.94
N LEU A 277 1.03 -8.96 23.45
CA LEU A 277 2.41 -9.02 22.97
C LEU A 277 3.41 -9.05 24.14
N ASN A 278 3.49 -10.19 24.84
CA ASN A 278 4.34 -10.39 26.01
C ASN A 278 5.75 -10.93 25.70
N TYR A 279 6.23 -10.80 24.46
CA TYR A 279 7.56 -11.28 24.06
C TYR A 279 8.48 -10.10 23.72
N PRO A 280 9.68 -10.02 24.32
CA PRO A 280 10.70 -9.14 23.80
C PRO A 280 11.09 -9.66 22.42
N VAL A 281 10.76 -8.92 21.36
CA VAL A 281 11.23 -9.23 20.00
C VAL A 281 12.75 -9.17 20.02
N LYS A 282 13.41 -10.32 19.81
CA LYS A 282 14.87 -10.42 19.67
C LYS A 282 15.20 -10.54 18.20
N ASP A 283 16.16 -9.76 17.74
CA ASP A 283 16.76 -9.86 16.39
C ASP A 283 15.76 -9.89 15.21
N GLY A 284 14.60 -9.25 15.36
CA GLY A 284 13.61 -9.14 14.29
C GLY A 284 12.64 -10.31 14.13
N ASP A 285 12.63 -11.28 15.05
CA ASP A 285 11.70 -12.42 14.99
C ASP A 285 10.29 -12.01 15.48
N PHE A 286 9.61 -11.16 14.71
CA PHE A 286 8.23 -10.76 15.00
C PHE A 286 7.25 -11.86 14.57
N PRO A 287 6.23 -12.20 15.38
CA PRO A 287 5.16 -13.10 14.96
C PRO A 287 4.51 -12.65 13.65
N VAL A 288 4.24 -13.60 12.76
CA VAL A 288 3.70 -13.35 11.41
C VAL A 288 2.25 -12.86 11.50
N PHE A 289 1.40 -13.67 12.14
CA PHE A 289 0.01 -13.35 12.40
C PHE A 289 -0.20 -13.22 13.90
N LEU A 290 -1.00 -12.23 14.28
CA LEU A 290 -1.38 -11.96 15.65
C LEU A 290 -2.88 -11.73 15.72
N LYS A 291 -3.48 -12.00 16.87
CA LYS A 291 -4.88 -11.65 17.15
C LYS A 291 -4.90 -10.29 17.84
N PRO A 292 -5.65 -9.29 17.34
CA PRO A 292 -5.63 -7.98 17.97
C PRO A 292 -6.37 -8.02 19.32
N ASP A 293 -5.98 -7.15 20.25
CA ASP A 293 -6.60 -7.05 21.59
C ASP A 293 -8.09 -6.68 21.51
N HIS A 294 -8.43 -5.90 20.48
CA HIS A 294 -9.78 -5.49 20.14
C HIS A 294 -9.97 -5.61 18.62
N LYS A 295 -11.22 -5.79 18.18
CA LYS A 295 -11.52 -5.81 16.76
C LYS A 295 -11.16 -4.46 16.11
N LEU A 296 -10.52 -4.51 14.95
CA LEU A 296 -9.99 -3.34 14.25
C LEU A 296 -11.03 -2.77 13.27
N SER A 297 -11.25 -1.47 13.30
CA SER A 297 -12.05 -0.74 12.31
C SER A 297 -11.20 -0.25 11.14
N VAL A 298 -11.84 0.21 10.07
CA VAL A 298 -11.15 0.91 8.97
C VAL A 298 -10.35 2.11 9.52
N ALA A 299 -10.96 2.89 10.42
CA ALA A 299 -10.29 4.03 11.05
C ALA A 299 -9.04 3.65 11.87
N ASP A 300 -9.03 2.48 12.52
CA ASP A 300 -7.85 1.98 13.22
C ASP A 300 -6.71 1.66 12.25
N VAL A 301 -7.03 1.08 11.09
CA VAL A 301 -6.05 0.76 10.02
C VAL A 301 -5.54 2.04 9.34
N GLU A 302 -6.41 2.99 9.03
CA GLU A 302 -6.03 4.31 8.50
C GLU A 302 -5.11 5.07 9.45
N SER A 303 -5.43 5.07 10.76
CA SER A 303 -4.61 5.70 11.80
C SER A 303 -3.23 5.04 11.92
N ALA A 304 -3.19 3.71 11.83
CA ALA A 304 -1.96 2.94 11.82
C ALA A 304 -1.06 3.27 10.62
N LEU A 305 -1.62 3.33 9.41
CA LEU A 305 -0.88 3.75 8.20
C LEU A 305 -0.46 5.23 8.22
N SER A 306 -1.15 6.05 9.01
CA SER A 306 -0.83 7.46 9.24
C SER A 306 0.23 7.67 10.33
N SER A 307 0.79 6.60 10.89
CA SER A 307 1.68 6.69 12.04
C SER A 307 3.09 7.14 11.72
N TYR A 308 3.68 7.92 12.63
CA TYR A 308 5.06 8.42 12.52
C TYR A 308 5.78 8.39 13.87
N TYR A 309 5.41 7.41 14.70
CA TYR A 309 5.92 7.23 16.06
C TYR A 309 5.54 8.37 17.02
N GLN A 310 4.34 8.93 16.82
CA GLN A 310 3.84 10.11 17.54
C GLN A 310 3.97 9.94 19.05
N GLY A 311 4.49 10.97 19.72
CA GLY A 311 4.64 10.96 21.18
C GLY A 311 5.77 10.07 21.71
N THR A 312 6.64 9.55 20.84
CA THR A 312 7.85 8.82 21.23
C THR A 312 9.11 9.58 20.82
N GLU A 313 10.28 9.18 21.34
CA GLU A 313 11.58 9.73 20.92
C GLU A 313 11.92 9.45 19.44
N GLN A 314 11.18 8.54 18.79
CA GLN A 314 11.37 8.19 17.38
C GLN A 314 10.56 9.10 16.44
N ASP A 315 9.70 9.98 16.96
CA ASP A 315 8.92 10.92 16.14
C ASP A 315 9.84 11.92 15.42
N PRO A 316 10.03 11.81 14.09
CA PRO A 316 10.95 12.67 13.38
C PRO A 316 10.34 14.03 13.02
N TYR A 317 9.01 14.14 12.99
CA TYR A 317 8.31 15.31 12.46
C TYR A 317 8.02 16.33 13.54
N THR A 318 7.54 15.88 14.69
CA THR A 318 7.32 16.76 15.85
C THR A 318 8.65 17.26 16.42
N SER A 319 9.68 16.41 16.42
CA SER A 319 11.04 16.80 16.83
C SER A 319 11.81 17.61 15.78
N GLN A 320 11.26 17.74 14.57
CA GLN A 320 11.90 18.37 13.41
C GLN A 320 13.32 17.84 13.18
N ASN A 321 13.51 16.51 13.29
CA ASN A 321 14.80 15.86 13.19
C ASN A 321 15.01 15.24 11.80
N PRO A 322 15.66 15.93 10.85
CA PRO A 322 15.94 15.38 9.51
C PRO A 322 17.00 14.26 9.52
N LYS A 323 17.64 13.99 10.68
CA LYS A 323 18.65 12.94 10.85
C LYS A 323 18.10 11.68 11.51
N ALA A 324 16.78 11.60 11.71
CA ALA A 324 16.15 10.40 12.25
C ALA A 324 16.49 9.19 11.35
N THR A 325 17.00 8.12 11.96
CA THR A 325 17.37 6.87 11.25
C THR A 325 16.22 5.88 11.19
N LYS A 326 15.30 5.95 12.16
CA LYS A 326 14.11 5.11 12.24
C LYS A 326 13.10 5.59 11.20
N ARG A 327 12.86 4.77 10.17
CA ARG A 327 11.90 5.11 9.10
C ARG A 327 10.47 5.10 9.65
N PRO A 328 9.70 6.21 9.62
CA PRO A 328 8.29 6.20 10.04
C PRO A 328 7.41 5.42 9.04
N ILE A 329 6.15 5.13 9.42
CA ILE A 329 5.18 4.46 8.54
C ILE A 329 4.68 5.45 7.49
N SER A 330 4.19 6.61 7.94
CA SER A 330 3.83 7.74 7.08
C SER A 330 5.08 8.53 6.70
N VAL A 331 5.29 8.76 5.40
CA VAL A 331 6.41 9.53 4.88
C VAL A 331 5.94 10.56 3.85
N TYR A 332 6.69 11.64 3.67
CA TYR A 332 6.33 12.66 2.67
C TYR A 332 6.35 12.14 1.22
N ARG A 333 7.06 11.04 0.97
CA ARG A 333 7.17 10.36 -0.33
C ARG A 333 6.11 9.28 -0.57
N THR A 334 5.14 9.12 0.34
CA THR A 334 3.94 8.33 0.07
C THR A 334 3.25 8.94 -1.15
N GLN A 335 3.00 8.15 -2.19
CA GLN A 335 2.30 8.59 -3.40
C GLN A 335 0.79 8.46 -3.18
N GLN A 336 0.36 7.28 -2.75
CA GLN A 336 -0.94 7.04 -2.15
C GLN A 336 -0.86 6.05 -0.99
N SER A 337 -1.95 6.01 -0.24
CA SER A 337 -2.27 4.88 0.61
C SER A 337 -3.71 4.45 0.36
N HIS A 338 -3.95 3.15 0.46
CA HIS A 338 -5.29 2.59 0.30
C HIS A 338 -5.64 1.61 1.42
N VAL A 339 -6.94 1.52 1.70
CA VAL A 339 -7.55 0.40 2.42
C VAL A 339 -8.63 -0.19 1.51
N LEU A 340 -8.43 -1.42 1.05
CA LEU A 340 -9.44 -2.23 0.38
C LEU A 340 -10.27 -2.93 1.45
N GLN A 341 -11.55 -2.60 1.51
CA GLN A 341 -12.52 -3.21 2.40
C GLN A 341 -13.47 -4.08 1.58
N VAL A 342 -13.63 -5.35 1.99
CA VAL A 342 -14.58 -6.28 1.39
C VAL A 342 -15.60 -6.74 2.43
N ARG A 343 -16.89 -6.53 2.13
CA ARG A 343 -18.03 -6.87 3.00
C ARG A 343 -18.93 -7.88 2.31
N ASP A 344 -19.21 -9.00 2.97
CA ASP A 344 -20.05 -10.07 2.42
C ASP A 344 -21.56 -9.82 2.61
N ASN A 345 -21.93 -8.88 3.47
CA ASN A 345 -23.30 -8.62 3.90
C ASN A 345 -24.01 -7.48 3.14
N LEU A 346 -23.35 -6.88 2.14
CA LEU A 346 -23.89 -5.78 1.34
C LEU A 346 -24.00 -6.14 -0.15
N PRO A 347 -24.89 -5.48 -0.92
CA PRO A 347 -24.91 -5.62 -2.37
C PRO A 347 -23.57 -5.24 -2.99
N MET A 348 -23.07 -6.05 -3.93
CA MET A 348 -21.75 -5.89 -4.55
C MET A 348 -21.34 -4.43 -4.86
N PRO A 349 -22.18 -3.57 -5.48
CA PRO A 349 -21.77 -2.21 -5.83
C PRO A 349 -21.33 -1.34 -4.65
N ILE A 350 -21.78 -1.68 -3.45
CA ILE A 350 -21.40 -1.00 -2.20
C ILE A 350 -20.71 -1.93 -1.20
N ALA A 351 -20.49 -3.21 -1.52
CA ALA A 351 -19.86 -4.16 -0.61
C ALA A 351 -18.34 -3.94 -0.53
N ASN A 352 -17.76 -3.52 -1.65
CA ASN A 352 -16.33 -3.26 -1.78
C ASN A 352 -16.07 -1.75 -1.80
N VAL A 353 -15.14 -1.31 -0.96
CA VAL A 353 -14.75 0.09 -0.82
C VAL A 353 -13.24 0.19 -0.85
N GLU A 354 -12.73 1.08 -1.69
CA GLU A 354 -11.33 1.51 -1.69
C GLU A 354 -11.26 2.89 -1.02
N TYR A 355 -10.76 2.91 0.21
CA TYR A 355 -10.47 4.15 0.92
C TYR A 355 -9.12 4.64 0.43
N LEU A 356 -9.09 5.75 -0.32
CA LEU A 356 -7.88 6.25 -0.98
C LEU A 356 -7.41 7.57 -0.36
N ASN A 357 -6.14 7.64 0.00
CA ASN A 357 -5.44 8.83 0.47
C ASN A 357 -4.31 9.17 -0.51
N LEU A 358 -4.29 10.37 -1.06
CA LEU A 358 -3.23 10.82 -1.97
C LEU A 358 -2.16 11.60 -1.18
N GLY A 359 -0.92 11.12 -1.22
CA GLY A 359 0.22 11.73 -0.55
C GLY A 359 0.45 11.24 0.90
N MET A 360 1.08 12.09 1.71
CA MET A 360 1.50 11.77 3.07
C MET A 360 0.31 11.56 4.02
N THR A 361 0.17 10.33 4.51
CA THR A 361 -0.98 9.89 5.33
C THR A 361 -1.16 10.63 6.65
N ALA A 362 -0.08 11.00 7.34
CA ALA A 362 -0.12 11.73 8.63
C ALA A 362 -0.78 13.12 8.54
N THR A 363 -0.94 13.64 7.33
CA THR A 363 -1.55 14.94 7.02
C THR A 363 -2.55 14.83 5.86
N GLY A 364 -2.98 13.61 5.56
CA GLY A 364 -3.91 13.28 4.49
C GLY A 364 -5.27 12.84 5.04
N ILE A 365 -6.16 12.48 4.12
CA ILE A 365 -7.49 11.96 4.43
C ILE A 365 -7.80 10.84 3.45
N TYR A 366 -8.44 9.79 3.94
CA TYR A 366 -8.92 8.68 3.14
C TYR A 366 -10.33 8.98 2.63
N VAL A 367 -10.52 8.89 1.31
CA VAL A 367 -11.80 9.08 0.64
C VAL A 367 -12.40 7.71 0.26
N PRO A 368 -13.62 7.37 0.70
CA PRO A 368 -14.23 6.07 0.42
C PRO A 368 -14.82 6.01 -1.00
N PHE A 369 -14.10 5.37 -1.92
CA PHE A 369 -14.61 5.05 -3.26
C PHE A 369 -15.24 3.66 -3.25
N TYR A 370 -16.57 3.60 -3.38
CA TYR A 370 -17.26 2.35 -3.63
C TYR A 370 -16.98 1.86 -5.05
N GLN A 371 -16.94 0.54 -5.23
CA GLN A 371 -16.73 -0.07 -6.55
C GLN A 371 -17.71 0.45 -7.63
N GLY A 372 -18.97 0.70 -7.27
CA GLY A 372 -19.98 1.22 -8.21
C GLY A 372 -19.93 2.73 -8.46
N ALA A 373 -18.98 3.46 -7.86
CA ALA A 373 -18.93 4.91 -7.93
C ALA A 373 -18.29 5.41 -9.24
N THR A 374 -18.78 6.54 -9.74
CA THR A 374 -18.07 7.25 -10.82
C THR A 374 -16.84 7.94 -10.24
N ILE A 375 -15.66 7.63 -10.79
CA ILE A 375 -14.42 8.29 -10.39
C ILE A 375 -14.34 9.69 -11.02
N PRO A 376 -14.14 10.77 -10.24
CA PRO A 376 -14.04 12.14 -10.74
C PRO A 376 -12.84 12.35 -11.67
N GLU A 377 -12.91 13.39 -12.50
CA GLU A 377 -11.83 13.69 -13.45
C GLU A 377 -10.55 14.18 -12.75
N GLU A 378 -10.70 14.89 -11.63
CA GLU A 378 -9.60 15.44 -10.85
C GLU A 378 -8.63 14.36 -10.33
N TYR A 379 -9.10 13.11 -10.18
CA TYR A 379 -8.29 11.97 -9.78
C TYR A 379 -7.52 11.33 -10.94
N LYS A 380 -7.83 11.66 -12.20
CA LYS A 380 -7.31 10.96 -13.40
C LYS A 380 -6.23 11.74 -14.15
N ILE A 381 -5.97 12.98 -13.76
CA ILE A 381 -5.25 13.94 -14.61
C ILE A 381 -3.91 14.40 -14.04
N ALA A 382 -3.53 13.93 -12.84
CA ALA A 382 -2.29 14.37 -12.21
C ALA A 382 -1.05 14.00 -13.06
N THR A 383 0.01 14.80 -12.92
CA THR A 383 1.34 14.60 -13.54
C THR A 383 2.43 14.95 -12.53
N ASP A 384 3.72 14.86 -12.89
CA ASP A 384 4.84 15.34 -12.06
C ASP A 384 4.88 16.87 -11.86
N LYS A 385 4.01 17.63 -12.53
CA LYS A 385 3.94 19.09 -12.46
C LYS A 385 2.77 19.52 -11.60
N ALA A 386 3.06 20.32 -10.58
CA ALA A 386 2.04 20.93 -9.74
C ALA A 386 1.01 21.74 -10.55
N ASP A 387 -0.27 21.50 -10.27
CA ASP A 387 -1.39 22.19 -10.89
C ASP A 387 -2.47 22.60 -9.86
N ASN A 388 -3.59 23.16 -10.33
CA ASN A 388 -4.70 23.67 -9.50
C ASN A 388 -6.00 22.87 -9.66
N ILE A 389 -5.99 21.81 -10.46
CA ILE A 389 -7.16 21.05 -10.91
C ILE A 389 -7.13 19.63 -10.33
N SER A 390 -5.98 18.96 -10.35
CA SER A 390 -5.86 17.57 -9.91
C SER A 390 -6.00 17.44 -8.40
N ALA A 391 -6.68 16.37 -7.98
CA ALA A 391 -6.86 16.01 -6.58
C ALA A 391 -5.50 15.78 -5.90
N TYR A 392 -4.59 15.07 -6.57
CA TYR A 392 -3.23 14.84 -6.09
C TYR A 392 -2.54 16.14 -5.70
N TRP A 393 -2.45 17.13 -6.60
CA TRP A 393 -1.76 18.38 -6.30
C TRP A 393 -2.51 19.29 -5.32
N LYS A 394 -3.85 19.20 -5.23
CA LYS A 394 -4.61 19.83 -4.16
C LYS A 394 -4.17 19.32 -2.79
N PHE A 395 -4.10 18.01 -2.59
CA PHE A 395 -3.68 17.44 -1.31
C PHE A 395 -2.18 17.67 -1.03
N ARG A 396 -1.32 17.44 -2.03
CA ARG A 396 0.13 17.67 -1.90
C ARG A 396 0.48 19.11 -1.51
N ARG A 397 -0.27 20.09 -2.00
CA ARG A 397 -0.08 21.50 -1.61
C ARG A 397 -0.24 21.71 -0.11
N LEU A 398 -1.32 21.19 0.48
CA LEU A 398 -1.54 21.28 1.92
C LEU A 398 -0.41 20.57 2.67
N GLN A 399 -0.09 19.34 2.28
CA GLN A 399 0.94 18.52 2.93
C GLN A 399 2.31 19.21 2.90
N MET A 400 2.71 19.79 1.76
CA MET A 400 3.95 20.56 1.63
C MET A 400 3.99 21.76 2.61
N LEU A 401 2.88 22.50 2.73
CA LEU A 401 2.78 23.65 3.63
C LEU A 401 2.87 23.22 5.10
N VAL A 402 2.22 22.11 5.46
CA VAL A 402 2.31 21.53 6.81
C VAL A 402 3.77 21.15 7.12
N MET A 403 4.46 20.49 6.19
CA MET A 403 5.83 20.05 6.39
C MET A 403 6.85 21.19 6.58
N GLN A 404 6.53 22.44 6.20
CA GLN A 404 7.39 23.59 6.51
C GLN A 404 7.51 23.84 8.02
N ASN A 405 6.48 23.49 8.79
CA ASN A 405 6.51 23.53 10.25
C ASN A 405 5.48 22.54 10.82
N PHE A 406 5.84 21.25 10.79
CA PHE A 406 4.95 20.17 11.19
C PHE A 406 4.36 20.36 12.60
N PRO A 407 5.14 20.68 13.66
CA PRO A 407 4.58 20.90 14.99
C PRO A 407 3.54 22.02 15.07
N ARG A 408 3.66 23.06 14.23
CA ARG A 408 2.74 24.19 14.20
C ARG A 408 1.44 23.87 13.47
N TYR A 409 1.52 23.19 12.34
CA TYR A 409 0.39 23.06 11.41
C TYR A 409 -0.29 21.69 11.43
N ALA A 410 0.45 20.60 11.70
CA ALA A 410 -0.11 19.25 11.66
C ALA A 410 -1.27 19.04 12.65
N PRO A 411 -1.23 19.54 13.91
CA PRO A 411 -2.32 19.30 14.86
C PRO A 411 -3.69 19.79 14.37
N THR A 412 -3.76 20.99 13.78
CA THR A 412 -5.00 21.55 13.24
C THR A 412 -5.50 20.75 12.04
N VAL A 413 -4.60 20.36 11.13
CA VAL A 413 -4.95 19.56 9.95
C VAL A 413 -5.47 18.18 10.36
N GLN A 414 -4.75 17.50 11.25
CA GLN A 414 -5.12 16.19 11.77
C GLN A 414 -6.47 16.23 12.49
N GLN A 415 -6.72 17.24 13.31
CA GLN A 415 -8.00 17.41 13.99
C GLN A 415 -9.15 17.62 12.99
N SER A 416 -8.99 18.52 12.02
CA SER A 416 -10.02 18.79 11.02
C SER A 416 -10.34 17.58 10.16
N TYR A 417 -9.33 16.84 9.68
CA TYR A 417 -9.55 15.60 8.94
C TYR A 417 -10.12 14.48 9.80
N THR A 418 -9.74 14.36 11.07
CA THR A 418 -10.37 13.39 11.99
C THR A 418 -11.87 13.65 12.14
N LEU A 419 -12.27 14.92 12.33
CA LEU A 419 -13.68 15.30 12.42
C LEU A 419 -14.43 15.02 11.11
N LEU A 420 -13.82 15.33 9.97
CA LEU A 420 -14.41 15.07 8.67
C LEU A 420 -14.54 13.57 8.38
N SER A 421 -13.52 12.76 8.66
CA SER A 421 -13.57 11.30 8.50
C SER A 421 -14.68 10.67 9.35
N GLN A 422 -14.87 11.14 10.59
CA GLN A 422 -15.99 10.69 11.43
C GLN A 422 -17.35 11.05 10.81
N GLN A 423 -17.50 12.27 10.28
CA GLN A 423 -18.71 12.68 9.58
C GLN A 423 -18.97 11.85 8.32
N ILE A 424 -17.93 11.56 7.52
CA ILE A 424 -18.02 10.71 6.34
C ILE A 424 -18.46 9.30 6.73
N ALA A 425 -17.88 8.70 7.77
CA ALA A 425 -18.26 7.37 8.26
C ALA A 425 -19.73 7.31 8.71
N ASP A 426 -20.23 8.35 9.37
CA ASP A 426 -21.63 8.42 9.77
C ASP A 426 -22.57 8.64 8.57
N ASN A 427 -22.13 9.41 7.57
CA ASN A 427 -22.84 9.55 6.30
C ASN A 427 -22.88 8.23 5.52
N GLN A 428 -21.78 7.45 5.50
CA GLN A 428 -21.72 6.12 4.86
C GLN A 428 -22.80 5.20 5.43
N LYS A 429 -22.95 5.11 6.76
CA LYS A 429 -23.98 4.28 7.41
C LYS A 429 -25.39 4.65 6.96
N GLN A 430 -25.69 5.96 6.88
CA GLN A 430 -27.00 6.45 6.45
C GLN A 430 -27.25 6.15 4.96
N PHE A 431 -26.25 6.46 4.13
CA PHE A 431 -26.24 6.19 2.70
C PHE A 431 -26.49 4.70 2.40
N GLU A 432 -25.72 3.80 3.00
CA GLU A 432 -25.80 2.36 2.76
C GLU A 432 -27.17 1.81 3.17
N ALA A 433 -27.71 2.23 4.31
CA ALA A 433 -29.02 1.82 4.78
C ALA A 433 -30.16 2.24 3.83
N GLU A 434 -30.03 3.39 3.17
CA GLU A 434 -30.97 3.82 2.13
C GLU A 434 -30.74 3.09 0.81
N TYR A 435 -29.48 2.91 0.41
CA TYR A 435 -29.10 2.20 -0.81
C TYR A 435 -29.68 0.78 -0.84
N VAL A 436 -29.50 0.01 0.24
CA VAL A 436 -30.01 -1.38 0.35
C VAL A 436 -31.52 -1.45 0.17
N LYS A 437 -32.29 -0.46 0.66
CA LYS A 437 -33.75 -0.42 0.49
C LYS A 437 -34.17 -0.19 -0.97
N LEU A 438 -33.37 0.60 -1.71
CA LEU A 438 -33.67 1.00 -3.08
C LEU A 438 -33.13 0.04 -4.13
N TYR A 439 -31.96 -0.56 -3.91
CA TYR A 439 -31.17 -1.25 -4.93
C TYR A 439 -31.97 -2.28 -5.75
N ALA A 440 -32.68 -3.19 -5.06
CA ALA A 440 -33.44 -4.25 -5.72
C ALA A 440 -34.69 -3.74 -6.48
N LYS A 441 -35.27 -2.61 -6.08
CA LYS A 441 -36.56 -2.11 -6.61
C LYS A 441 -36.39 -0.95 -7.60
N HIS A 442 -35.36 -0.14 -7.41
CA HIS A 442 -35.12 1.12 -8.10
C HIS A 442 -33.62 1.32 -8.36
N PRO A 443 -32.98 0.47 -9.17
CA PRO A 443 -31.51 0.47 -9.34
C PRO A 443 -30.96 1.81 -9.84
N LYS A 444 -31.66 2.52 -10.74
CA LYS A 444 -31.26 3.86 -11.18
C LYS A 444 -31.27 4.90 -10.05
N LYS A 445 -32.21 4.80 -9.10
CA LYS A 445 -32.24 5.69 -7.94
C LYS A 445 -31.14 5.35 -6.95
N ALA A 446 -30.86 4.06 -6.74
CA ALA A 446 -29.74 3.61 -5.91
C ALA A 446 -28.39 4.07 -6.48
N GLN A 447 -28.19 3.96 -7.81
CA GLN A 447 -26.98 4.49 -8.45
C GLN A 447 -26.84 6.00 -8.23
N LYS A 448 -27.92 6.78 -8.46
CA LYS A 448 -27.89 8.22 -8.19
C LYS A 448 -27.52 8.53 -6.73
N LEU A 449 -28.02 7.74 -5.77
CA LEU A 449 -27.70 7.92 -4.36
C LEU A 449 -26.20 7.69 -4.10
N LEU A 450 -25.58 6.70 -4.75
CA LEU A 450 -24.14 6.46 -4.66
C LEU A 450 -23.31 7.59 -5.30
N ASP A 451 -23.74 8.05 -6.47
CA ASP A 451 -23.08 9.18 -7.15
C ASP A 451 -23.16 10.46 -6.30
N ASP A 452 -24.33 10.73 -5.70
CA ASP A 452 -24.56 11.89 -4.82
C ASP A 452 -23.73 11.77 -3.53
N PHE A 453 -23.64 10.59 -2.91
CA PHE A 453 -22.77 10.35 -1.76
C PHE A 453 -21.30 10.64 -2.09
N THR A 454 -20.82 10.09 -3.22
CA THR A 454 -19.43 10.25 -3.67
C THR A 454 -19.12 11.72 -3.91
N LYS A 455 -19.99 12.42 -4.63
CA LYS A 455 -19.84 13.85 -4.91
C LYS A 455 -19.82 14.69 -3.62
N ASN A 456 -20.80 14.51 -2.74
CA ASN A 456 -20.89 15.29 -1.50
C ASN A 456 -19.70 15.06 -0.58
N THR A 457 -19.17 13.83 -0.53
CA THR A 457 -17.97 13.48 0.22
C THR A 457 -16.76 14.24 -0.31
N LEU A 458 -16.57 14.24 -1.62
CA LEU A 458 -15.45 14.94 -2.28
C LEU A 458 -15.54 16.45 -2.13
N ASP A 459 -16.73 17.03 -2.30
CA ASP A 459 -16.94 18.47 -2.09
C ASP A 459 -16.52 18.87 -0.67
N ALA A 460 -16.96 18.10 0.35
CA ALA A 460 -16.61 18.38 1.75
C ALA A 460 -15.10 18.23 2.02
N VAL A 461 -14.46 17.21 1.44
CA VAL A 461 -13.01 17.01 1.52
C VAL A 461 -12.27 18.20 0.91
N TYR A 462 -12.62 18.61 -0.31
CA TYR A 462 -11.98 19.75 -0.98
C TYR A 462 -12.19 21.06 -0.23
N ASP A 463 -13.39 21.32 0.29
CA ASP A 463 -13.68 22.51 1.08
C ASP A 463 -12.80 22.59 2.33
N VAL A 464 -12.67 21.49 3.08
CA VAL A 464 -11.81 21.45 4.27
C VAL A 464 -10.33 21.59 3.88
N THR A 465 -9.87 20.92 2.82
CA THR A 465 -8.50 21.05 2.33
C THR A 465 -8.17 22.49 1.93
N ASP A 466 -9.08 23.18 1.24
CA ASP A 466 -8.89 24.56 0.79
C ASP A 466 -8.91 25.54 1.97
N GLN A 467 -9.80 25.35 2.94
CA GLN A 467 -9.82 26.13 4.18
C GLN A 467 -8.51 26.01 4.96
N LEU A 468 -8.03 24.78 5.17
CA LEU A 468 -6.76 24.51 5.86
C LEU A 468 -5.57 25.12 5.11
N THR A 469 -5.55 24.97 3.78
CA THR A 469 -4.50 25.54 2.93
C THR A 469 -4.45 27.06 3.05
N ASN A 470 -5.61 27.72 2.93
CA ASN A 470 -5.71 29.18 3.04
C ASN A 470 -5.36 29.69 4.45
N GLN A 471 -5.73 28.94 5.49
CA GLN A 471 -5.36 29.27 6.86
C GLN A 471 -3.83 29.27 7.04
N ILE A 472 -3.15 28.23 6.58
CA ILE A 472 -1.68 28.13 6.69
C ILE A 472 -0.99 29.20 5.84
N LEU A 473 -1.46 29.45 4.61
CA LEU A 473 -0.91 30.50 3.76
C LEU A 473 -1.04 31.89 4.38
N THR A 474 -2.18 32.17 5.02
CA THR A 474 -2.42 33.44 5.73
C THR A 474 -1.46 33.62 6.91
N ASP A 475 -1.26 32.56 7.70
CA ASP A 475 -0.32 32.57 8.81
C ASP A 475 1.13 32.75 8.33
N GLN A 476 1.54 32.02 7.30
CA GLN A 476 2.88 32.16 6.70
C GLN A 476 3.12 33.56 6.12
N SER A 477 2.13 34.12 5.41
CA SER A 477 2.20 35.49 4.88
C SER A 477 2.40 36.51 6.01
N THR A 478 1.66 36.35 7.11
CA THR A 478 1.82 37.19 8.32
C THR A 478 3.23 37.06 8.91
N ASN A 479 3.76 35.84 8.99
CA ASN A 479 5.12 35.59 9.52
C ASN A 479 6.21 36.20 8.63
N VAL A 480 6.06 36.14 7.30
CA VAL A 480 6.96 36.81 6.35
C VAL A 480 6.92 38.33 6.55
N GLY A 481 5.73 38.92 6.71
CA GLY A 481 5.59 40.35 6.99
C GLY A 481 6.33 40.79 8.26
N LYS A 482 6.21 40.01 9.34
CA LYS A 482 6.92 40.25 10.62
C LYS A 482 8.44 40.08 10.51
N LEU A 483 8.90 39.17 9.65
CA LEU A 483 10.34 38.94 9.45
C LEU A 483 11.03 40.13 8.75
N TYR A 484 10.31 40.83 7.88
CA TYR A 484 10.81 41.98 7.12
C TYR A 484 10.12 43.28 7.54
N GLU A 485 10.13 43.60 8.84
CA GLU A 485 9.67 44.90 9.34
C GLU A 485 10.65 46.01 8.96
N PHE A 486 10.25 46.88 8.03
CA PHE A 486 11.04 48.03 7.63
C PHE A 486 10.89 49.17 8.65
N HIS A 487 11.67 49.15 9.74
CA HIS A 487 11.64 50.18 10.79
C HIS A 487 12.01 51.60 10.34
N GLY A 488 12.44 51.78 9.09
CA GLY A 488 12.69 53.08 8.48
C GLY A 488 11.54 53.62 7.63
N ALA A 489 10.41 52.91 7.54
CA ALA A 489 9.21 53.31 6.82
C ALA A 489 8.18 53.99 7.75
#